data_AF-A0A7K0KH35-F1
#
_entry.id   AF-A0A7K0KH35-F1
#
_cell.length_a   1.000
_cell.length_b   1.000
_cell.length_c   1.000
_cell.angle_alpha   90.00
_cell.angle_beta   90.00
_cell.angle_gamma   90.00
#
_symmetry.space_group_name_H-M   'P 1'
#
loop_
_entity.id
_entity.type
_entity.pdbx_description
1 polymer ?
#
loop_
_entity_poly.entity_id
_entity_poly.type
_entity_poly.pdbx_seq_one_letter_code
_entity_poly.pdbx_strand_id
1 'polypeptide(L)'
;MAKRKKKFTESQEWSYKNDFPIGEVWGTYHTLAKLIVPRLRAFKALDKQGYAPGFKDIADWNLAIQKMIDAFELLEDSNTLTEEENKKVDEGLMLFCKYFRNLWD
;
A
#
# COMPACT_ATOMS: atom_id res chain seq x y z
N MET A 1 -23.62 35.89 -46.62
CA MET A 1 -24.14 34.87 -45.68
C MET A 1 -22.99 34.41 -44.79
N ALA A 2 -23.10 34.63 -43.48
CA ALA A 2 -22.00 34.47 -42.54
C ALA A 2 -21.62 33.00 -42.34
N LYS A 3 -20.31 32.70 -42.47
CA LYS A 3 -19.70 31.41 -42.11
C LYS A 3 -19.99 31.13 -40.64
N ARG A 4 -20.80 30.11 -40.37
CA ARG A 4 -21.01 29.55 -39.03
C ARG A 4 -19.68 28.95 -38.57
N LYS A 5 -18.86 29.73 -37.85
CA LYS A 5 -17.75 29.20 -37.07
C LYS A 5 -18.35 28.15 -36.13
N LYS A 6 -18.03 26.88 -36.34
CA LYS A 6 -18.24 25.83 -35.34
C LYS A 6 -17.50 26.29 -34.10
N LYS A 7 -18.23 26.83 -33.14
CA LYS A 7 -17.75 27.07 -31.78
C LYS A 7 -17.36 25.68 -31.28
N PHE A 8 -16.06 25.44 -31.09
CA PHE A 8 -15.56 24.28 -30.37
C PHE A 8 -16.01 24.51 -28.92
N THR A 9 -17.19 23.99 -28.59
CA THR A 9 -17.81 24.12 -27.28
C THR A 9 -17.17 23.12 -26.35
N GLU A 10 -16.68 23.67 -25.23
CA GLU A 10 -16.38 22.99 -23.98
C GLU A 10 -15.32 21.91 -24.03
N SER A 11 -14.23 22.22 -23.32
CA SER A 11 -13.29 21.30 -22.70
C SER A 11 -13.69 19.84 -22.80
N GLN A 12 -12.86 19.03 -23.45
CA GLN A 12 -12.74 17.64 -23.05
C GLN A 12 -12.69 17.64 -21.52
N GLU A 13 -13.73 17.13 -20.86
CA GLU A 13 -13.79 17.02 -19.41
C GLU A 13 -12.57 16.20 -18.98
N TRP A 14 -11.50 16.89 -18.60
CA TRP A 14 -10.32 16.22 -18.14
C TRP A 14 -10.68 15.51 -16.83
N SER A 15 -10.53 14.19 -16.82
CA SER A 15 -10.98 13.32 -15.74
C SER A 15 -9.89 12.32 -15.41
N TYR A 16 -9.50 12.26 -14.13
CA TYR A 16 -8.54 11.30 -13.57
C TYR A 16 -8.99 9.83 -13.69
N LYS A 17 -10.22 9.57 -14.18
CA LYS A 17 -10.80 8.22 -14.28
C LYS A 17 -10.00 7.26 -15.17
N ASN A 18 -9.17 7.80 -16.06
CA ASN A 18 -8.35 7.01 -16.98
C ASN A 18 -6.84 7.08 -16.67
N ASP A 19 -6.46 7.70 -15.56
CA ASP A 19 -5.05 7.84 -15.18
C ASP A 19 -4.43 6.51 -14.74
N PHE A 20 -5.28 5.58 -14.27
CA PHE A 20 -4.89 4.24 -13.83
C PHE A 20 -5.83 3.17 -14.39
N PRO A 21 -5.36 1.92 -14.56
CA PRO A 21 -6.22 0.80 -14.90
C PRO A 21 -7.36 0.66 -13.89
N ILE A 22 -8.59 0.52 -14.39
CA ILE A 22 -9.78 0.48 -13.52
C ILE A 22 -9.73 -0.63 -12.47
N GLY A 23 -9.08 -1.76 -12.78
CA GLY A 23 -8.86 -2.86 -11.84
C GLY A 23 -7.93 -2.50 -10.68
N GLU A 24 -6.92 -1.65 -10.91
CA GLU A 24 -6.03 -1.14 -9.85
C GLU A 24 -6.76 -0.12 -8.98
N VAL A 25 -7.68 0.67 -9.55
CA VAL A 25 -8.51 1.61 -8.78
C VAL A 25 -9.45 0.83 -7.84
N TRP A 26 -10.20 -0.15 -8.35
CA TRP A 26 -11.07 -0.98 -7.50
C TRP A 26 -10.28 -1.88 -6.54
N GLY A 27 -9.10 -2.34 -6.95
CA GLY A 27 -8.18 -3.18 -6.17
C GLY A 27 -7.00 -2.39 -5.62
N THR A 28 -7.23 -1.17 -5.12
CA THR A 28 -6.13 -0.28 -4.68
C THR A 28 -5.25 -0.97 -3.64
N TYR A 29 -5.85 -1.66 -2.68
CA TYR A 29 -5.08 -2.33 -1.62
C TYR A 29 -4.21 -3.48 -2.16
N HIS A 30 -4.71 -4.31 -3.10
CA HIS A 30 -3.90 -5.34 -3.77
C HIS A 30 -2.71 -4.71 -4.50
N THR A 31 -2.94 -3.60 -5.20
CA THR A 31 -1.91 -2.89 -5.97
C THR A 31 -0.85 -2.31 -5.03
N LEU A 32 -1.26 -1.71 -3.92
CA LEU A 32 -0.34 -1.20 -2.90
C LEU A 32 0.41 -2.32 -2.19
N ALA A 33 -0.24 -3.45 -1.87
CA ALA A 33 0.40 -4.61 -1.26
C ALA A 33 1.58 -5.11 -2.11
N LYS A 34 1.37 -5.29 -3.42
CA LYS A 34 2.42 -5.66 -4.40
C LYS A 34 3.63 -4.72 -4.40
N LEU A 35 3.41 -3.44 -4.09
CA LEU A 35 4.49 -2.46 -3.98
C LEU A 35 5.15 -2.48 -2.60
N ILE A 36 4.37 -2.68 -1.54
CA ILE A 36 4.83 -2.58 -0.14
C ILE A 36 5.61 -3.84 0.27
N VAL A 37 5.13 -5.05 -0.04
CA VAL A 37 5.76 -6.34 0.33
C VAL A 37 7.25 -6.39 -0.01
N PRO A 38 7.69 -6.16 -1.27
CA PRO A 38 9.12 -6.24 -1.59
C PRO A 38 9.95 -5.18 -0.87
N ARG A 39 9.39 -4.00 -0.59
CA ARG A 39 10.09 -2.92 0.14
C ARG A 39 10.25 -3.25 1.62
N LEU A 40 9.22 -3.81 2.25
CA LEU A 40 9.31 -4.28 3.64
C LEU A 40 10.28 -5.45 3.79
N ARG A 41 10.28 -6.40 2.85
CA ARG A 41 11.27 -7.50 2.81
C ARG A 41 12.70 -6.96 2.69
N ALA A 42 12.92 -6.02 1.78
CA ALA A 42 14.23 -5.36 1.62
C ALA A 42 14.63 -4.60 2.89
N PHE A 43 13.73 -3.77 3.44
CA PHE A 43 13.97 -3.04 4.68
C PHE A 43 14.31 -3.97 5.84
N LYS A 44 13.59 -5.08 6.00
CA LYS A 44 13.87 -6.10 7.02
C LYS A 44 15.25 -6.74 6.84
N ALA A 45 15.74 -6.89 5.61
CA ALA A 45 17.05 -7.48 5.31
C ALA A 45 18.24 -6.51 5.49
N LEU A 46 18.02 -5.19 5.57
CA LEU A 46 19.08 -4.21 5.83
C LEU A 46 19.68 -4.35 7.24
N ASP A 47 20.99 -4.09 7.34
CA ASP A 47 21.71 -3.89 8.60
C ASP A 47 21.29 -2.56 9.25
N LYS A 48 20.21 -2.60 10.01
CA LYS A 48 19.60 -1.42 10.63
C LYS A 48 20.50 -0.81 11.70
N GLN A 49 20.60 0.51 11.69
CA GLN A 49 21.26 1.27 12.76
C GLN A 49 20.35 1.46 13.97
N GLY A 50 19.03 1.28 13.82
CA GLY A 50 18.06 1.49 14.89
C GLY A 50 16.77 0.68 14.77
N TYR A 51 15.85 0.96 15.68
CA TYR A 51 14.52 0.38 15.74
C TYR A 51 13.49 1.42 16.19
N ALA A 52 12.21 1.19 15.85
CA ALA A 52 11.15 2.13 16.17
C ALA A 52 10.96 2.31 17.70
N PRO A 53 10.55 3.50 18.18
CA PRO A 53 10.25 3.71 19.59
C PRO A 53 9.17 2.73 20.11
N GLY A 54 9.39 2.20 21.31
CA GLY A 54 8.47 1.24 21.95
C GLY A 54 8.79 -0.23 21.69
N PHE A 55 9.81 -0.54 20.88
CA PHE A 55 10.40 -1.86 20.81
C PHE A 55 11.60 -1.97 21.76
N LYS A 56 11.93 -3.20 22.16
CA LYS A 56 13.05 -3.47 23.08
C LYS A 56 14.39 -3.47 22.35
N ASP A 57 14.40 -4.07 21.16
CA ASP A 57 15.59 -4.28 20.34
C ASP A 57 15.22 -4.46 18.86
N ILE A 58 16.25 -4.63 18.02
CA ILE A 58 16.09 -4.83 16.57
C ILE A 58 15.34 -6.13 16.25
N ALA A 59 15.44 -7.16 17.09
CA ALA A 59 14.76 -8.44 16.85
C ALA A 59 13.25 -8.28 17.02
N ASP A 60 12.81 -7.61 18.08
CA ASP A 60 11.40 -7.28 18.31
C ASP A 60 10.84 -6.40 17.18
N TRP A 61 11.63 -5.44 16.68
CA TRP A 61 11.23 -4.61 15.54
C TRP A 61 11.12 -5.42 14.24
N ASN A 62 12.06 -6.32 13.97
CA ASN A 62 12.01 -7.23 12.82
C ASN A 62 10.82 -8.19 12.88
N LEU A 63 10.36 -8.57 14.07
CA LEU A 63 9.15 -9.37 14.25
C LEU A 63 7.89 -8.55 13.89
N ALA A 64 7.83 -7.29 14.29
CA ALA A 64 6.73 -6.40 13.89
C ALA A 64 6.72 -6.13 12.38
N ILE A 65 7.89 -5.91 11.77
CA ILE A 65 8.00 -5.79 10.31
C ILE A 65 7.53 -7.07 9.62
N GLN A 66 7.84 -8.25 10.17
CA GLN A 66 7.33 -9.51 9.61
C GLN A 66 5.81 -9.58 9.63
N LYS A 67 5.16 -9.17 10.71
CA LYS A 67 3.69 -9.11 10.78
C LYS A 67 3.09 -8.17 9.74
N MET A 68 3.75 -7.04 9.46
CA MET A 68 3.35 -6.16 8.36
C MET A 68 3.49 -6.87 7.00
N ILE A 69 4.60 -7.57 6.77
CA ILE A 69 4.84 -8.35 5.55
C ILE A 69 3.73 -9.41 5.37
N ASP A 70 3.48 -10.22 6.40
CA ASP A 70 2.48 -11.30 6.36
C ASP A 70 1.08 -10.73 6.02
N ALA A 71 0.71 -9.59 6.60
CA ALA A 71 -0.55 -8.91 6.32
C ALA A 71 -0.66 -8.46 4.86
N PHE A 72 0.38 -7.81 4.32
CA PHE A 72 0.35 -7.36 2.92
C PHE A 72 0.46 -8.53 1.93
N GLU A 73 1.11 -9.64 2.26
CA GLU A 73 1.12 -10.85 1.43
C GLU A 73 -0.28 -11.47 1.34
N LEU A 74 -0.99 -11.57 2.47
CA LEU A 74 -2.39 -12.02 2.48
C LEU A 74 -3.30 -11.13 1.63
N LEU A 75 -3.07 -9.81 1.69
CA LEU A 75 -3.79 -8.83 0.87
C LEU A 75 -3.36 -8.85 -0.61
N GLU A 76 -2.18 -9.33 -0.96
CA GLU A 76 -1.73 -9.46 -2.35
C GLU A 76 -2.41 -10.65 -3.04
N ASP A 77 -2.47 -11.79 -2.34
CA ASP A 77 -2.75 -13.09 -2.94
C ASP A 77 -4.21 -13.55 -2.80
N SER A 78 -4.99 -12.98 -1.88
CA SER A 78 -6.32 -13.50 -1.55
C SER A 78 -7.46 -12.52 -1.80
N ASN A 79 -8.50 -13.02 -2.47
CA ASN A 79 -9.80 -12.33 -2.59
C ASN A 79 -10.75 -12.65 -1.43
N THR A 80 -10.44 -13.67 -0.63
CA THR A 80 -11.28 -14.16 0.47
C THR A 80 -10.40 -14.66 1.61
N LEU A 81 -10.41 -13.94 2.73
CA LEU A 81 -9.63 -14.29 3.91
C LEU A 81 -10.52 -14.99 4.94
N THR A 82 -9.94 -15.97 5.63
CA THR A 82 -10.52 -16.56 6.85
C THR A 82 -10.57 -15.54 7.98
N GLU A 83 -11.34 -15.81 9.03
CA GLU A 83 -11.40 -14.96 10.22
C GLU A 83 -10.02 -14.81 10.89
N GLU A 84 -9.25 -15.89 10.94
CA GLU A 84 -7.89 -15.89 11.47
C GLU A 84 -6.93 -15.07 10.60
N GLU A 85 -7.05 -15.14 9.28
CA GLU A 85 -6.25 -14.33 8.36
C GLU A 85 -6.61 -12.85 8.43
N ASN A 86 -7.91 -12.51 8.54
CA ASN A 86 -8.36 -11.14 8.75
C ASN A 86 -7.75 -10.54 10.02
N LYS A 87 -7.69 -11.30 11.13
CA LYS A 87 -7.02 -10.86 12.36
C LYS A 87 -5.54 -10.56 12.16
N LYS A 88 -4.83 -11.38 11.36
CA LYS A 88 -3.42 -11.14 11.02
C LYS A 88 -3.26 -9.88 10.17
N VAL A 89 -4.15 -9.69 9.18
CA VAL A 89 -4.17 -8.50 8.35
C VAL A 89 -4.39 -7.26 9.21
N ASP A 90 -5.38 -7.26 10.10
CA ASP A 90 -5.68 -6.15 10.98
C ASP A 90 -4.49 -5.79 11.89
N GLU A 91 -3.87 -6.81 12.51
CA GLU A 91 -2.69 -6.60 13.35
C GLU A 91 -1.53 -5.98 12.55
N GLY A 92 -1.22 -6.53 11.36
CA GLY A 92 -0.15 -6.03 10.51
C GLY A 92 -0.40 -4.62 9.97
N LEU A 93 -1.64 -4.31 9.57
CA LEU A 93 -2.05 -2.98 9.11
C LEU A 93 -2.00 -1.95 10.25
N MET A 94 -2.41 -2.32 11.46
CA MET A 94 -2.28 -1.45 12.64
C MET A 94 -0.82 -1.13 12.94
N LEU A 95 0.06 -2.14 12.89
CA LEU A 95 1.49 -1.95 13.07
C LEU A 95 2.06 -1.05 11.98
N PHE A 96 1.72 -1.30 10.71
CA PHE A 96 2.17 -0.50 9.58
C PHE A 96 1.72 0.96 9.71
N CYS A 97 0.45 1.20 10.01
CA CYS A 97 -0.10 2.54 10.24
C CYS A 97 0.65 3.28 11.35
N LYS A 98 0.84 2.62 12.50
CA LYS A 98 1.51 3.20 13.67
C LYS A 98 2.97 3.56 13.40
N TYR A 99 3.70 2.71 12.69
CA TYR A 99 5.13 2.81 12.50
C TYR A 99 5.55 3.13 11.06
N PHE A 100 4.63 3.59 10.20
CA PHE A 100 4.91 3.91 8.81
C PHE A 100 6.08 4.89 8.67
N ARG A 101 6.09 5.91 9.52
CA ARG A 101 7.16 6.91 9.61
C ARG A 101 8.39 6.44 10.38
N ASN A 102 8.50 5.16 10.70
CA ASN A 102 9.67 4.50 11.26
C ASN A 102 10.26 3.45 10.30
N LEU A 103 9.71 3.34 9.10
CA LEU A 103 10.31 2.60 7.98
C LEU A 103 11.36 3.46 7.27
N TRP A 104 12.25 4.05 8.06
CA TRP A 104 13.46 4.74 7.65
C TRP A 104 14.61 4.14 8.45
N ASP A 105 15.78 4.14 7.85
CA ASP A 105 17.05 3.87 8.51
C ASP A 105 17.98 5.03 8.17
#